data_AF-A0A380MZX8-F1
#
_entry.id   AF-A0A380MZX8-F1
#
_cell.length_a   1.000
_cell.length_b   1.000
_cell.length_c   1.000
_cell.angle_alpha   90.00
_cell.angle_beta   90.00
_cell.angle_gamma   90.00
#
_symmetry.space_group_name_H-M   'P 1'
#
loop_
_entity.id
_entity.type
_entity.pdbx_description
1 polymer ?
#
loop_
_entity_poly.entity_id
_entity_poly.type
_entity_poly.pdbx_seq_one_letter_code
_entity_poly.pdbx_strand_id
1 'polypeptide(L)'
;MWLILLLMLLMPLLAWSIVRAVWLFRLRHIDADNEMQSLPEEKHFMQISTIVLSLLLLMCIPLLYQGYVQSRLNYQLMQMPLVDVMRAHRPHIYDSFVQDVRHAQARDSDSATQHNKIWMQYLHELRLQWQRELPYASLDSVMRYIRYRYNEADTLGEIADDHCRHIDFSEHNQAGIAASVNFMQRNAGFIQALMLSAFGSADARHRMNYLEQRGAARQYRQLLAQLNQQFEGEVISSIAEGGCGFQKAFYLALLDYNEREMSRIMRWVLLQQIAEADRKELSDGK
;
A
#
# COMPACT_ATOMS: atom_id res chain seq x y z
N MET A 1 18.19 4.08 8.55
CA MET A 1 19.13 4.69 9.53
C MET A 1 20.27 5.46 8.89
N TRP A 2 21.07 4.88 7.98
CA TRP A 2 22.25 5.54 7.39
C TRP A 2 21.97 6.87 6.67
N LEU A 3 20.83 6.98 5.98
CA LEU A 3 20.41 8.23 5.31
C LEU A 3 20.16 9.37 6.31
N ILE A 4 19.54 9.08 7.46
CA ILE A 4 19.24 10.06 8.50
C ILE A 4 20.53 10.54 9.17
N LEU A 5 21.45 9.62 9.46
CA LEU A 5 22.78 9.93 9.99
C LEU A 5 23.59 10.80 9.02
N LEU A 6 23.55 10.47 7.72
CA LEU A 6 24.19 11.26 6.67
C LEU A 6 23.57 12.68 6.58
N LEU A 7 22.24 12.80 6.62
CA LEU A 7 21.54 14.07 6.59
C LEU A 7 21.83 14.93 7.83
N MET A 8 21.92 14.33 9.01
CA MET A 8 22.30 15.04 10.24
C MET A 8 23.71 15.62 10.17
N LEU A 9 24.62 14.97 9.44
CA LEU A 9 25.99 15.46 9.23
C LEU A 9 26.05 16.55 8.14
N LEU A 10 25.25 16.42 7.07
CA LEU A 10 25.26 17.34 5.93
C LEU A 10 24.52 18.65 6.19
N MET A 11 23.43 18.65 6.97
CA MET A 11 22.61 19.84 7.21
C MET A 11 23.35 20.99 7.92
N PRO A 12 24.19 20.75 8.94
CA PRO A 12 24.99 21.81 9.56
C PRO A 12 26.01 22.44 8.60
N LEU A 13 26.61 21.62 7.72
CA LEU A 13 27.55 22.10 6.69
C LEU A 13 26.82 22.95 5.64
N LEU A 14 25.61 22.52 5.25
CA LEU A 14 24.75 23.26 4.34
C LEU A 14 24.30 24.58 4.96
N ALA A 15 23.89 24.57 6.22
CA ALA A 15 23.50 25.76 6.97
C ALA A 15 24.62 26.79 7.02
N TRP A 16 25.83 26.36 7.38
CA TRP A 16 27.00 27.23 7.42
C TRP A 16 27.31 27.84 6.04
N SER A 17 27.20 27.04 4.98
CA SER A 17 27.44 27.49 3.60
C SER A 17 26.41 28.53 3.15
N ILE A 18 25.13 28.33 3.47
CA ILE A 18 24.04 29.27 3.16
C ILE A 18 24.23 30.58 3.92
N VAL A 19 24.49 30.52 5.23
CA VAL A 19 24.70 31.72 6.07
C VAL A 19 25.91 32.52 5.59
N ARG A 20 27.00 31.84 5.20
CA ARG A 20 28.18 32.48 4.61
C ARG A 20 27.87 33.15 3.28
N ALA A 21 27.09 32.51 2.41
CA ALA A 21 26.68 33.09 1.13
C ALA A 21 25.79 34.33 1.33
N VAL A 22 24.84 34.28 2.27
CA VAL A 22 23.98 35.42 2.64
C VAL A 22 24.81 36.59 3.20
N TRP A 23 25.80 36.30 4.05
CA TRP A 23 26.71 37.32 4.59
C TRP A 23 27.52 38.00 3.49
N LEU A 24 28.13 37.24 2.59
CA LEU A 24 28.89 37.76 1.45
C LEU A 24 28.00 38.56 0.48
N PHE A 25 26.77 38.12 0.24
CA PHE A 25 25.82 38.84 -0.60
C PHE A 25 25.40 40.18 0.02
N ARG A 26 25.17 40.20 1.34
CA ARG A 26 24.84 41.40 2.10
C ARG A 26 25.98 42.41 2.10
N LEU A 27 27.22 41.96 2.31
CA LEU A 27 28.43 42.80 2.20
C LEU A 27 28.59 43.46 0.83
N ARG A 28 28.16 42.77 -0.24
CA ARG A 28 28.24 43.28 -1.61
C ARG A 28 27.17 44.34 -1.95
N HIS A 29 26.11 44.45 -1.16
CA HIS A 29 24.96 45.35 -1.38
C HIS A 29 24.85 46.48 -0.35
N ILE A 30 25.72 46.52 0.67
CA ILE A 30 25.83 47.66 1.57
C ILE A 30 26.72 48.69 0.86
N ASP A 31 26.11 49.77 0.39
CA ASP A 31 26.81 50.90 -0.20
C ASP A 31 27.92 51.38 0.73
N ALA A 32 29.10 51.58 0.17
CA ALA A 32 30.32 51.99 0.87
C ALA A 32 30.23 53.37 1.56
N ASP A 33 29.11 54.08 1.39
CA ASP A 33 28.90 55.47 1.84
C ASP A 33 27.93 55.61 3.03
N ASN A 34 27.31 54.54 3.53
CA ASN A 34 26.50 54.61 4.74
C ASN A 34 27.27 54.16 5.98
N GLU A 35 27.49 55.10 6.89
CA GLU A 35 28.17 54.94 8.17
C GLU A 35 27.72 53.67 8.92
N MET A 36 28.71 52.96 9.46
CA MET A 36 28.60 51.77 10.32
C MET A 36 27.72 52.01 11.56
N GLN A 37 26.40 52.04 11.40
CA GLN A 37 25.48 51.87 12.53
C GLN A 37 25.18 50.39 12.74
N SER A 38 25.90 49.83 13.71
CA SER A 38 25.66 48.56 14.40
C SER A 38 25.33 47.35 13.51
N LEU A 39 26.25 47.00 12.62
CA LEU A 39 26.28 45.64 12.08
C LEU A 39 26.67 44.68 13.23
N PRO A 40 25.92 43.58 13.46
CA PRO A 40 26.35 42.57 14.42
C PRO A 40 27.72 42.02 13.99
N GLU A 41 28.62 41.77 14.94
CA GLU A 41 29.92 41.18 14.65
C GLU A 41 29.73 39.89 13.86
N GLU A 42 30.49 39.73 12.76
CA GLU A 42 30.39 38.60 11.83
C GLU A 42 30.34 37.26 12.57
N LYS A 43 31.17 37.11 13.61
CA LYS A 43 31.19 35.89 14.45
C LYS A 43 29.85 35.62 15.13
N HIS A 44 29.22 36.64 15.70
CA HIS A 44 27.92 36.50 16.38
C HIS A 44 26.81 36.18 15.38
N PHE A 45 26.76 36.89 14.24
CA PHE A 45 25.78 36.60 13.18
C PHE A 45 25.95 35.17 12.63
N MET A 46 27.18 34.79 12.29
CA MET A 46 27.49 33.48 11.73
C MET A 46 27.16 32.35 12.71
N GLN A 47 27.49 32.48 14.00
CA GLN A 47 27.17 31.47 15.00
C GLN A 47 25.66 31.32 15.21
N ILE A 48 24.95 32.41 15.45
CA ILE A 48 23.51 32.37 15.76
C ILE A 48 22.73 31.88 14.54
N SER A 49 22.98 32.43 13.34
CA SER A 49 22.27 32.04 12.13
C SER A 49 22.58 30.60 11.71
N THR A 50 23.82 30.12 11.89
CA THR A 50 24.15 28.71 11.59
C THR A 50 23.44 27.76 12.54
N ILE A 51 23.40 28.06 13.84
CA ILE A 51 22.71 27.22 14.83
C ILE A 51 21.20 27.19 14.54
N VAL A 52 20.58 28.35 14.33
CA VAL A 52 19.14 28.47 14.03
C VAL A 52 18.79 27.75 12.73
N LEU A 53 19.57 27.95 11.66
CA LEU A 53 19.32 27.31 10.37
C LEU A 53 19.59 25.81 10.42
N SER A 54 20.59 25.35 11.18
CA SER A 54 20.85 23.92 11.39
C SER A 54 19.70 23.26 12.13
N LEU A 55 19.16 23.89 13.17
CA LEU A 55 17.98 23.37 13.90
C LEU A 55 16.74 23.31 12.99
N LEU A 56 16.49 24.35 12.19
CA LEU A 56 15.40 24.36 11.20
C LEU A 56 15.55 23.23 10.17
N LEU A 57 16.74 23.06 9.60
CA LEU A 57 17.01 21.99 8.63
C LEU A 57 16.89 20.59 9.25
N LEU A 58 17.32 20.42 10.50
CA LEU A 58 17.13 19.17 11.23
C LEU A 58 15.64 18.88 11.48
N MET A 59 14.83 19.90 11.77
CA MET A 59 13.37 19.75 11.87
C MET A 59 12.69 19.42 10.53
N CYS A 60 13.35 19.67 9.39
CA CYS A 60 12.86 19.25 8.08
C CYS A 60 13.16 17.78 7.75
N ILE A 61 14.07 17.09 8.47
CA ILE A 61 14.42 15.69 8.18
C ILE A 61 13.22 14.74 8.32
N PRO A 62 12.39 14.81 9.38
CA PRO A 62 11.17 14.01 9.47
C PRO A 62 10.21 14.23 8.30
N LEU A 63 10.05 15.47 7.84
CA LEU A 63 9.20 15.82 6.69
C LEU A 63 9.74 15.24 5.39
N LEU A 64 11.06 15.30 5.17
CA LEU A 64 11.72 14.68 4.02
C LEU A 64 11.60 13.15 4.04
N TYR A 65 11.76 12.53 5.21
CA TYR A 65 11.59 11.10 5.38
C TYR A 65 10.15 10.67 5.11
N GLN A 66 9.17 11.42 5.62
CA GLN A 66 7.76 11.18 5.35
C GLN A 66 7.44 11.33 3.86
N GLY A 67 7.97 12.36 3.19
CA GLY A 67 7.84 12.54 1.75
C GLY A 67 8.47 11.39 0.94
N TYR A 68 9.63 10.89 1.38
CA TYR A 68 10.29 9.72 0.77
C TYR A 68 9.46 8.44 0.92
N VAL A 69 9.00 8.12 2.14
CA VAL A 69 8.15 6.95 2.41
C VAL A 69 6.87 7.02 1.58
N GLN A 70 6.24 8.20 1.51
CA GLN A 70 5.03 8.42 0.71
C GLN A 70 5.27 8.25 -0.79
N SER A 71 6.37 8.79 -1.32
CA SER A 71 6.72 8.63 -2.73
C SER A 71 7.02 7.18 -3.08
N ARG A 72 7.74 6.47 -2.20
CA ARG A 72 8.04 5.04 -2.35
C ARG A 72 6.77 4.20 -2.31
N LEU A 73 5.87 4.46 -1.37
CA LEU A 73 4.57 3.78 -1.28
C LEU A 73 3.74 3.98 -2.56
N ASN A 74 3.60 5.21 -3.03
CA ASN A 74 2.88 5.49 -4.29
C ASN A 74 3.50 4.77 -5.49
N TYR A 75 4.83 4.73 -5.57
CA TYR A 75 5.54 4.01 -6.63
C TYR A 75 5.30 2.50 -6.55
N GLN A 76 5.42 1.91 -5.36
CA GLN A 76 5.21 0.47 -5.15
C GLN A 76 3.74 0.06 -5.33
N LEU A 77 2.77 0.92 -4.94
CA LEU A 77 1.34 0.70 -5.20
C LEU A 77 1.02 0.68 -6.71
N MET A 78 1.69 1.50 -7.54
CA MET A 78 1.55 1.44 -9.01
C MET A 78 2.12 0.17 -9.62
N GLN A 79 3.04 -0.50 -8.92
CA GLN A 79 3.72 -1.71 -9.36
C GLN A 79 3.10 -2.97 -8.75
N MET A 80 1.94 -2.84 -8.12
CA MET A 80 1.25 -4.00 -7.61
C MET A 80 0.84 -4.90 -8.77
N PRO A 81 0.97 -6.23 -8.61
CA PRO A 81 0.60 -7.19 -9.66
C PRO A 81 -0.84 -7.01 -10.18
N LEU A 82 -1.75 -6.60 -9.28
CA LEU A 82 -3.14 -6.24 -9.58
C LEU A 82 -3.24 -5.11 -10.62
N VAL A 83 -2.44 -4.06 -10.45
CA VAL A 83 -2.37 -2.89 -11.31
C VAL A 83 -1.66 -3.23 -12.63
N ASP A 84 -0.61 -4.05 -12.57
CA ASP A 84 0.09 -4.53 -13.77
C ASP A 84 -0.80 -5.38 -14.67
N VAL A 85 -1.66 -6.23 -14.10
CA VAL A 85 -2.66 -7.00 -14.86
C VAL A 85 -3.65 -6.05 -15.53
N MET A 86 -4.12 -5.03 -14.83
CA MET A 86 -5.00 -4.01 -15.42
C MET A 86 -4.31 -3.28 -16.57
N ARG A 87 -3.05 -2.87 -16.39
CA ARG A 87 -2.23 -2.23 -17.42
C ARG A 87 -2.03 -3.13 -18.64
N ALA A 88 -1.74 -4.41 -18.44
CA ALA A 88 -1.43 -5.36 -19.50
C ALA A 88 -2.66 -5.70 -20.36
N HIS A 89 -3.83 -5.88 -19.75
CA HIS A 89 -5.01 -6.39 -20.44
C HIS A 89 -6.06 -5.30 -20.76
N ARG A 90 -6.05 -4.16 -20.05
CA ARG A 90 -7.01 -3.06 -20.21
C ARG A 90 -6.35 -1.69 -19.93
N PRO A 91 -5.47 -1.21 -20.82
CA PRO A 91 -4.71 0.04 -20.63
C PRO A 91 -5.60 1.27 -20.40
N HIS A 92 -6.77 1.36 -21.04
CA HIS A 92 -7.69 2.49 -20.84
C HIS A 92 -8.26 2.57 -19.42
N ILE A 93 -8.53 1.43 -18.77
CA ILE A 93 -8.99 1.41 -17.37
C ILE A 93 -7.84 1.84 -16.46
N TYR A 94 -6.62 1.36 -16.76
CA TYR A 94 -5.42 1.79 -16.05
C TYR A 94 -5.22 3.30 -16.15
N ASP A 95 -5.34 3.89 -17.34
CA ASP A 95 -5.19 5.34 -17.52
C ASP A 95 -6.28 6.11 -16.76
N SER A 96 -7.53 5.65 -16.80
CA SER A 96 -8.63 6.25 -16.02
C SER A 96 -8.39 6.13 -14.51
N PHE A 97 -7.88 4.99 -14.04
CA PHE A 97 -7.53 4.77 -12.65
C PHE A 97 -6.41 5.73 -12.20
N VAL A 98 -5.35 5.82 -13.00
CA VAL A 98 -4.22 6.73 -12.73
C VAL A 98 -4.69 8.19 -12.74
N GLN A 99 -5.58 8.57 -13.64
CA GLN A 99 -6.16 9.92 -13.69
C GLN A 99 -7.03 10.20 -12.47
N ASP A 100 -7.93 9.30 -12.08
CA ASP A 100 -8.79 9.48 -10.90
C ASP A 100 -7.93 9.59 -9.61
N VAL A 101 -6.86 8.81 -9.50
CA VAL A 101 -5.87 8.92 -8.41
C VAL A 101 -5.16 10.28 -8.45
N ARG A 102 -4.70 10.74 -9.63
CA ARG A 102 -4.02 12.05 -9.78
C ARG A 102 -4.96 13.23 -9.54
N HIS A 103 -6.24 13.11 -9.88
CA HIS A 103 -7.23 14.16 -9.63
C HIS A 103 -7.60 14.22 -8.14
N ALA A 104 -7.64 13.09 -7.45
CA ALA A 104 -7.73 13.07 -5.99
C ALA A 104 -6.54 13.81 -5.36
N GLN A 105 -5.33 13.66 -5.92
CA GLN A 105 -4.09 14.31 -5.46
C GLN A 105 -4.09 15.84 -5.47
N ALA A 106 -4.98 16.49 -6.22
CA ALA A 106 -4.96 17.94 -6.41
C ALA A 106 -5.72 18.73 -5.31
N ARG A 107 -6.25 18.09 -4.26
CA ARG A 107 -7.06 18.73 -3.21
C ARG A 107 -6.38 18.63 -1.83
N ASP A 108 -5.83 19.76 -1.37
CA ASP A 108 -5.23 20.05 -0.04
C ASP A 108 -4.04 19.20 0.45
N SER A 109 -3.40 19.58 1.56
CA SER A 109 -2.10 19.04 2.03
C SER A 109 -2.17 18.02 3.19
N ASP A 110 -3.34 17.83 3.83
CA ASP A 110 -3.63 16.67 4.73
C ASP A 110 -3.85 15.36 3.96
N SER A 111 -3.54 15.40 2.67
CA SER A 111 -4.13 14.59 1.62
C SER A 111 -3.34 13.33 1.31
N ALA A 112 -2.04 13.25 1.64
CA ALA A 112 -1.22 12.07 1.35
C ALA A 112 -1.77 10.78 1.99
N THR A 113 -2.15 10.85 3.27
CA THR A 113 -2.78 9.73 3.99
C THR A 113 -4.16 9.41 3.41
N GLN A 114 -4.93 10.43 3.01
CA GLN A 114 -6.24 10.26 2.40
C GLN A 114 -6.16 9.67 0.99
N HIS A 115 -5.11 10.01 0.21
CA HIS A 115 -4.84 9.44 -1.11
C HIS A 115 -4.47 7.98 -1.03
N ASN A 116 -3.59 7.61 -0.10
CA ASN A 116 -3.26 6.21 0.14
C ASN A 116 -4.51 5.42 0.50
N LYS A 117 -5.39 5.98 1.35
CA LYS A 117 -6.67 5.34 1.68
C LYS A 117 -7.54 5.13 0.44
N ILE A 118 -7.70 6.14 -0.41
CA ILE A 118 -8.49 6.02 -1.66
C ILE A 118 -7.89 4.95 -2.58
N TRP A 119 -6.56 4.93 -2.73
CA TRP A 119 -5.88 3.97 -3.59
C TRP A 119 -5.98 2.54 -3.05
N MET A 120 -5.67 2.35 -1.77
CA MET A 120 -5.80 1.07 -1.07
C MET A 120 -7.24 0.56 -1.15
N GLN A 121 -8.22 1.46 -1.08
CA GLN A 121 -9.63 1.12 -1.30
C GLN A 121 -9.91 0.68 -2.73
N TYR A 122 -9.42 1.35 -3.77
CA TYR A 122 -9.60 0.85 -5.13
C TYR A 122 -8.93 -0.51 -5.36
N LEU A 123 -7.74 -0.73 -4.79
CA LEU A 123 -7.08 -2.04 -4.84
C LEU A 123 -7.91 -3.11 -4.12
N HIS A 124 -8.50 -2.77 -2.97
CA HIS A 124 -9.42 -3.64 -2.26
C HIS A 124 -10.66 -3.99 -3.09
N GLU A 125 -11.33 -3.00 -3.69
CA GLU A 125 -12.51 -3.22 -4.53
C GLU A 125 -12.19 -4.08 -5.77
N LEU A 126 -11.06 -3.81 -6.42
CA LEU A 126 -10.56 -4.65 -7.50
C LEU A 126 -10.31 -6.08 -7.00
N ARG A 127 -9.66 -6.26 -5.84
CA ARG A 127 -9.43 -7.56 -5.23
C ARG A 127 -10.74 -8.29 -4.91
N LEU A 128 -11.74 -7.64 -4.35
CA LEU A 128 -13.05 -8.24 -4.10
C LEU A 128 -13.66 -8.78 -5.39
N GLN A 129 -13.57 -8.01 -6.47
CA GLN A 129 -14.04 -8.45 -7.77
C GLN A 129 -13.25 -9.66 -8.30
N TRP A 130 -11.94 -9.75 -8.02
CA TRP A 130 -11.13 -10.91 -8.36
C TRP A 130 -11.54 -12.14 -7.53
N GLN A 131 -11.72 -11.96 -6.21
CA GLN A 131 -12.10 -13.01 -5.28
C GLN A 131 -13.46 -13.64 -5.61
N ARG A 132 -14.41 -12.87 -6.17
CA ARG A 132 -15.71 -13.38 -6.60
C ARG A 132 -15.63 -14.32 -7.80
N GLU A 133 -14.70 -14.08 -8.73
CA GLU A 133 -14.58 -14.84 -9.97
C GLU A 133 -13.66 -16.07 -9.83
N LEU A 134 -12.61 -15.96 -9.01
CA LEU A 134 -11.56 -16.97 -8.84
C LEU A 134 -12.01 -18.37 -8.35
N PRO A 135 -13.03 -18.53 -7.48
CA PRO A 135 -13.50 -19.84 -7.05
C PRO A 135 -13.92 -20.76 -8.21
N TYR A 136 -14.29 -20.16 -9.34
CA TYR A 136 -14.79 -20.84 -10.53
C TYR A 136 -13.78 -20.85 -11.69
N ALA A 137 -12.58 -20.29 -11.49
CA ALA A 137 -11.55 -20.15 -12.50
C ALA A 137 -10.69 -21.41 -12.66
N SER A 138 -9.92 -21.50 -13.74
CA SER A 138 -9.00 -22.62 -13.99
C SER A 138 -7.92 -22.80 -12.90
N LEU A 139 -7.27 -23.98 -12.87
CA LEU A 139 -6.16 -24.26 -11.94
C LEU A 139 -5.02 -23.24 -12.08
N ASP A 140 -4.62 -22.95 -13.31
CA ASP A 140 -3.56 -22.00 -13.63
C ASP A 140 -3.92 -20.57 -13.17
N SER A 141 -5.19 -20.19 -13.28
CA SER A 141 -5.70 -18.91 -12.78
C SER A 141 -5.56 -18.77 -11.26
N VAL A 142 -5.85 -19.84 -10.52
CA VAL A 142 -5.71 -19.88 -9.06
C VAL A 142 -4.22 -19.82 -8.68
N MET A 143 -3.34 -20.53 -9.39
CA MET A 143 -1.89 -20.44 -9.20
C MET A 143 -1.36 -19.03 -9.42
N ARG A 144 -1.80 -18.36 -10.50
CA ARG A 144 -1.44 -16.96 -10.79
C ARG A 144 -1.92 -16.03 -9.68
N TYR A 145 -3.14 -16.21 -9.19
CA TYR A 145 -3.65 -15.43 -8.06
C TYR A 145 -2.81 -15.59 -6.80
N ILE A 146 -2.45 -16.82 -6.41
CA ILE A 146 -1.61 -17.07 -5.24
C ILE A 146 -0.26 -16.37 -5.36
N ARG A 147 0.38 -16.47 -6.53
CA ARG A 147 1.65 -15.77 -6.81
C ARG A 147 1.49 -14.26 -6.74
N TYR A 148 0.39 -13.71 -7.26
CA TYR A 148 0.11 -12.28 -7.18
C TYR A 148 -0.10 -11.81 -5.74
N ARG A 149 -0.83 -12.58 -4.92
CA ARG A 149 -1.02 -12.25 -3.51
C ARG A 149 0.27 -12.39 -2.69
N TYR A 150 1.11 -13.37 -3.00
CA TYR A 150 2.45 -13.48 -2.42
C TYR A 150 3.30 -12.24 -2.73
N ASN A 151 3.42 -11.86 -4.02
CA ASN A 151 4.22 -10.71 -4.44
C ASN A 151 3.67 -9.39 -3.86
N GLU A 152 2.36 -9.26 -3.75
CA GLU A 152 1.70 -8.11 -3.16
C GLU A 152 2.01 -8.00 -1.65
N ALA A 153 1.87 -9.11 -0.90
CA ALA A 153 2.20 -9.14 0.52
C ALA A 153 3.69 -8.84 0.77
N ASP A 154 4.57 -9.36 -0.08
CA ASP A 154 6.00 -9.06 -0.04
C ASP A 154 6.28 -7.55 -0.27
N THR A 155 5.72 -6.99 -1.35
CA THR A 155 5.88 -5.58 -1.71
C THR A 155 5.36 -4.65 -0.61
N LEU A 156 4.22 -4.97 -0.01
CA LEU A 156 3.65 -4.20 1.09
C LEU A 156 4.44 -4.36 2.38
N GLY A 157 4.91 -5.57 2.68
CA GLY A 157 5.74 -5.86 3.85
C GLY A 157 7.09 -5.12 3.83
N GLU A 158 7.65 -4.84 2.64
CA GLU A 158 8.83 -3.98 2.50
C GLU A 158 8.60 -2.53 2.96
N ILE A 159 7.34 -2.10 3.01
CA ILE A 159 6.93 -0.74 3.40
C ILE A 159 6.64 -0.72 4.89
N ALA A 160 5.64 -1.50 5.31
CA ALA A 160 5.32 -1.77 6.70
C ALA A 160 4.35 -2.96 6.80
N ASP A 161 4.52 -3.76 7.85
CA ASP A 161 3.83 -5.05 7.99
C ASP A 161 2.30 -4.94 8.14
N ASP A 162 1.82 -3.81 8.66
CA ASP A 162 0.39 -3.53 8.86
C ASP A 162 -0.36 -3.15 7.57
N HIS A 163 0.34 -2.88 6.46
CA HIS A 163 -0.30 -2.41 5.23
C HIS A 163 -1.19 -3.48 4.58
N CYS A 164 -0.90 -4.76 4.78
CA CYS A 164 -1.75 -5.83 4.27
C CYS A 164 -3.12 -5.84 4.95
N ARG A 165 -3.19 -5.49 6.24
CA ARG A 165 -4.45 -5.36 6.99
C ARG A 165 -5.34 -4.27 6.40
N HIS A 166 -4.74 -3.18 5.95
CA HIS A 166 -5.46 -2.05 5.34
C HIS A 166 -6.07 -2.37 3.96
N ILE A 167 -5.62 -3.44 3.30
CA ILE A 167 -6.24 -3.92 2.05
C ILE A 167 -7.15 -5.14 2.27
N ASP A 168 -7.07 -5.84 3.41
CA ASP A 168 -7.85 -7.06 3.63
C ASP A 168 -9.14 -6.88 4.43
N PHE A 169 -9.39 -5.75 5.12
CA PHE A 169 -10.55 -5.65 6.02
C PHE A 169 -11.49 -4.43 5.88
N SER A 170 -12.77 -4.74 6.07
CA SER A 170 -14.02 -3.95 6.00
C SER A 170 -14.12 -2.71 6.90
N GLU A 171 -13.07 -2.30 7.59
CA GLU A 171 -13.07 -1.10 8.46
C GLU A 171 -13.12 0.22 7.65
N HIS A 172 -13.07 0.17 6.32
CA HIS A 172 -13.22 1.34 5.45
C HIS A 172 -14.67 1.58 4.96
N ASN A 173 -15.62 0.74 5.36
CA ASN A 173 -17.03 1.06 5.23
C ASN A 173 -17.42 2.07 6.29
N GLN A 174 -17.50 3.37 5.93
CA GLN A 174 -18.74 4.17 6.09
C GLN A 174 -18.58 5.69 5.91
N ALA A 175 -17.38 6.29 5.81
CA ALA A 175 -17.28 7.77 5.84
C ALA A 175 -16.64 8.48 4.63
N GLY A 176 -16.08 7.77 3.63
CA GLY A 176 -15.38 8.39 2.47
C GLY A 176 -16.08 8.27 1.10
N ILE A 177 -17.34 7.83 1.08
CA ILE A 177 -17.94 6.95 0.06
C ILE A 177 -18.21 7.55 -1.34
N ALA A 178 -18.06 8.85 -1.59
CA ALA A 178 -18.51 9.40 -2.88
C ALA A 178 -17.56 9.14 -4.07
N ALA A 179 -16.23 9.12 -3.86
CA ALA A 179 -15.27 9.00 -4.96
C ALA A 179 -14.96 7.54 -5.36
N SER A 180 -15.01 6.60 -4.41
CA SER A 180 -14.68 5.19 -4.66
C SER A 180 -15.77 4.47 -5.46
N VAL A 181 -17.03 4.73 -5.10
CA VAL A 181 -18.23 4.18 -5.75
C VAL A 181 -18.30 4.58 -7.23
N ASN A 182 -17.92 5.81 -7.57
CA ASN A 182 -18.00 6.32 -8.95
C ASN A 182 -17.04 5.63 -9.93
N PHE A 183 -15.81 5.30 -9.52
CA PHE A 183 -14.88 4.59 -10.43
C PHE A 183 -15.35 3.15 -10.69
N MET A 184 -15.68 2.42 -9.62
CA MET A 184 -16.10 1.02 -9.72
C MET A 184 -17.39 0.88 -10.51
N GLN A 185 -18.38 1.75 -10.27
CA GLN A 185 -19.63 1.75 -11.04
C GLN A 185 -19.42 2.06 -12.52
N ARG A 186 -18.60 3.07 -12.84
CA ARG A 186 -18.31 3.44 -14.24
C ARG A 186 -17.57 2.33 -15.01
N ASN A 187 -16.73 1.56 -14.32
CA ASN A 187 -15.85 0.57 -14.94
C ASN A 187 -16.25 -0.90 -14.70
N ALA A 188 -17.36 -1.16 -14.00
CA ALA A 188 -17.74 -2.50 -13.54
C ALA A 188 -17.72 -3.56 -14.66
N GLY A 189 -18.37 -3.29 -15.80
CA GLY A 189 -18.40 -4.24 -16.93
C GLY A 189 -17.02 -4.49 -17.54
N PHE A 190 -16.15 -3.49 -17.55
CA PHE A 190 -14.78 -3.63 -18.05
C PHE A 190 -13.87 -4.37 -17.08
N ILE A 191 -14.03 -4.15 -15.77
CA ILE A 191 -13.33 -4.91 -14.72
C ILE A 191 -13.76 -6.37 -14.77
N GLN A 192 -15.05 -6.66 -14.92
CA GLN A 192 -15.53 -8.04 -15.11
C GLN A 192 -14.92 -8.68 -16.37
N ALA A 193 -14.88 -7.97 -17.49
CA ALA A 193 -14.25 -8.48 -18.71
C ALA A 193 -12.72 -8.67 -18.56
N LEU A 194 -12.05 -7.79 -17.82
CA LEU A 194 -10.65 -7.95 -17.42
C LEU A 194 -10.49 -9.26 -16.63
N MET A 195 -11.43 -9.58 -15.74
CA MET A 195 -11.36 -10.79 -14.90
C MET A 195 -11.48 -12.05 -15.72
N LEU A 196 -12.44 -12.07 -16.63
CA LEU A 196 -12.63 -13.18 -17.55
C LEU A 196 -11.41 -13.37 -18.45
N SER A 197 -10.74 -12.28 -18.84
CA SER A 197 -9.52 -12.31 -19.65
C SER A 197 -8.28 -12.73 -18.88
N ALA A 198 -8.11 -12.27 -17.64
CA ALA A 198 -6.92 -12.55 -16.83
C ALA A 198 -6.98 -13.95 -16.19
N PHE A 199 -8.17 -14.37 -15.77
CA PHE A 199 -8.39 -15.60 -15.01
C PHE A 199 -9.24 -16.66 -15.73
N GLY A 200 -9.52 -16.48 -17.03
CA GLY A 200 -10.04 -17.55 -17.89
C GLY A 200 -11.36 -18.14 -17.39
N SER A 201 -12.45 -17.40 -17.61
CA SER A 201 -13.87 -17.73 -17.40
C SER A 201 -14.25 -18.43 -16.09
N ALA A 202 -15.07 -17.77 -15.27
CA ALA A 202 -15.81 -18.42 -14.20
C ALA A 202 -16.71 -19.53 -14.79
N ASP A 203 -16.39 -20.79 -14.51
CA ASP A 203 -17.19 -21.94 -14.90
C ASP A 203 -17.80 -22.59 -13.65
N ALA A 204 -19.13 -22.51 -13.55
CA ALA A 204 -19.89 -23.07 -12.44
C ALA A 204 -19.71 -24.60 -12.28
N ARG A 205 -19.23 -25.31 -13.31
CA ARG A 205 -18.90 -26.74 -13.24
C ARG A 205 -17.71 -27.03 -12.31
N HIS A 206 -16.91 -26.01 -11.99
CA HIS A 206 -15.77 -26.10 -11.08
C HIS A 206 -16.13 -25.90 -9.60
N ARG A 207 -17.43 -25.86 -9.27
CA ARG A 207 -17.92 -25.84 -7.89
C ARG A 207 -17.46 -27.08 -7.13
N MET A 208 -16.84 -26.86 -5.97
CA MET A 208 -16.41 -27.96 -5.12
C MET A 208 -17.61 -28.68 -4.50
N ASN A 209 -17.55 -30.00 -4.50
CA ASN A 209 -18.56 -30.82 -3.83
C ASN A 209 -18.38 -30.79 -2.29
N TYR A 210 -19.37 -31.30 -1.54
CA TYR A 210 -19.34 -31.29 -0.07
C TYR A 210 -18.11 -31.99 0.54
N LEU A 211 -17.68 -33.12 -0.04
CA LEU A 211 -16.52 -33.86 0.47
C LEU A 211 -15.21 -33.10 0.22
N GLU A 212 -15.08 -32.47 -0.95
CA GLU A 212 -13.95 -31.60 -1.28
C GLU A 212 -13.89 -30.39 -0.35
N GLN A 213 -15.03 -29.78 -0.04
CA GLN A 213 -15.10 -28.68 0.92
C GLN A 213 -14.64 -29.11 2.32
N ARG A 214 -15.07 -30.30 2.81
CA ARG A 214 -14.60 -30.83 4.10
C ARG A 214 -13.11 -31.12 4.10
N GLY A 215 -12.58 -31.69 3.01
CA GLY A 215 -11.16 -31.97 2.84
C GLY A 215 -10.33 -30.69 2.85
N ALA A 216 -10.71 -29.70 2.03
CA ALA A 216 -10.07 -28.39 1.95
C ALA A 216 -10.11 -27.65 3.30
N ALA A 217 -11.26 -27.66 4.00
CA ALA A 217 -11.39 -27.07 5.33
C ALA A 217 -10.44 -27.70 6.35
N ARG A 218 -10.23 -29.02 6.30
CA ARG A 218 -9.29 -29.71 7.18
C ARG A 218 -7.85 -29.32 6.87
N GLN A 219 -7.46 -29.34 5.59
CA GLN A 219 -6.12 -28.95 5.15
C GLN A 219 -5.81 -27.49 5.48
N TYR A 220 -6.77 -26.59 5.26
CA TYR A 220 -6.66 -25.19 5.62
C TYR A 220 -6.42 -24.99 7.12
N ARG A 221 -7.20 -25.66 7.98
CA ARG A 221 -7.01 -25.55 9.45
C ARG A 221 -5.65 -26.08 9.90
N GLN A 222 -5.14 -27.13 9.25
CA GLN A 222 -3.81 -27.65 9.53
C GLN A 222 -2.72 -26.65 9.12
N LEU A 223 -2.85 -26.07 7.94
CA LEU A 223 -1.97 -25.01 7.45
C LEU A 223 -1.96 -23.82 8.42
N LEU A 224 -3.13 -23.33 8.83
CA LEU A 224 -3.23 -22.25 9.82
C LEU A 224 -2.58 -22.64 11.15
N ALA A 225 -2.78 -23.86 11.64
CA ALA A 225 -2.15 -24.29 12.89
C ALA A 225 -0.61 -24.28 12.79
N GLN A 226 -0.04 -24.69 11.65
CA GLN A 226 1.41 -24.64 11.41
C GLN A 226 1.94 -23.21 11.34
N LEU A 227 1.23 -22.33 10.63
CA LEU A 227 1.59 -20.91 10.56
C LEU A 227 1.48 -20.27 11.95
N ASN A 228 0.41 -20.55 12.68
CA ASN A 228 0.20 -20.00 14.01
C ASN A 228 1.32 -20.43 14.98
N GLN A 229 1.83 -21.66 14.86
CA GLN A 229 3.02 -22.12 15.60
C GLN A 229 4.29 -21.35 15.20
N GLN A 230 4.45 -21.00 13.93
CA GLN A 230 5.60 -20.21 13.46
C GLN A 230 5.58 -18.78 14.00
N PHE A 231 4.40 -18.21 14.23
CA PHE A 231 4.20 -16.85 14.72
C PHE A 231 3.84 -16.78 16.23
N GLU A 232 4.07 -17.85 17.00
CA GLU A 232 3.66 -18.08 18.41
C GLU A 232 4.13 -17.02 19.46
N GLY A 233 4.78 -15.94 19.06
CA GLY A 233 5.11 -14.79 19.92
C GLY A 233 4.03 -13.69 19.97
N GLU A 234 3.08 -13.69 19.04
CA GLU A 234 1.98 -12.73 19.01
C GLU A 234 0.66 -13.46 19.32
N VAL A 235 -0.02 -13.08 20.41
CA VAL A 235 -1.40 -13.50 20.65
C VAL A 235 -2.20 -13.13 19.40
N ILE A 236 -2.67 -14.14 18.66
CA ILE A 236 -3.43 -13.96 17.42
C ILE A 236 -4.79 -13.34 17.78
N SER A 237 -4.80 -12.02 17.83
CA SER A 237 -5.97 -11.24 17.48
C SER A 237 -6.10 -11.26 15.94
N SER A 238 -7.26 -10.87 15.40
CA SER A 238 -7.48 -10.65 13.96
C SER A 238 -6.42 -9.75 13.29
N ILE A 239 -5.57 -9.11 14.09
CA ILE A 239 -4.45 -8.26 13.71
C ILE A 239 -3.29 -9.07 13.11
N ALA A 240 -2.94 -10.24 13.67
CA ALA A 240 -1.78 -11.02 13.21
C ALA A 240 -2.05 -11.71 11.85
N GLU A 241 -3.27 -12.18 11.61
CA GLU A 241 -3.70 -12.69 10.29
C GLU A 241 -3.72 -11.57 9.21
N GLY A 242 -3.82 -10.31 9.65
CA GLY A 242 -3.76 -9.13 8.78
C GLY A 242 -2.33 -8.67 8.44
N GLY A 243 -1.30 -9.20 9.09
CA GLY A 243 0.10 -8.81 8.85
C GLY A 243 0.63 -9.31 7.51
N CYS A 244 1.45 -8.50 6.84
CA CYS A 244 2.06 -8.87 5.57
C CYS A 244 2.97 -10.10 5.70
N GLY A 245 3.71 -10.23 6.79
CA GLY A 245 4.54 -11.40 7.09
C GLY A 245 3.72 -12.68 7.16
N PHE A 246 2.57 -12.64 7.82
CA PHE A 246 1.66 -13.79 7.91
C PHE A 246 1.07 -14.14 6.55
N GLN A 247 0.55 -13.15 5.80
CA GLN A 247 -0.02 -13.38 4.47
C GLN A 247 1.01 -13.94 3.50
N LYS A 248 2.23 -13.39 3.51
CA LYS A 248 3.35 -13.87 2.70
C LYS A 248 3.66 -15.33 3.03
N ALA A 249 3.78 -15.68 4.32
CA ALA A 249 4.02 -17.05 4.76
C ALA A 249 2.88 -17.99 4.36
N PHE A 250 1.62 -17.54 4.47
CA PHE A 250 0.45 -18.30 4.05
C PHE A 250 0.47 -18.64 2.55
N TYR A 251 0.65 -17.64 1.69
CA TYR A 251 0.71 -17.89 0.24
C TYR A 251 1.94 -18.69 -0.17
N LEU A 252 3.06 -18.53 0.55
CA LEU A 252 4.25 -19.35 0.32
C LEU A 252 4.01 -20.82 0.68
N ALA A 253 3.45 -21.09 1.86
CA ALA A 253 3.16 -22.45 2.31
C ALA A 253 2.11 -23.14 1.43
N LEU A 254 1.17 -22.40 0.84
CA LEU A 254 0.26 -22.94 -0.17
C LEU A 254 0.99 -23.45 -1.41
N LEU A 255 2.08 -22.80 -1.84
CA LEU A 255 2.87 -23.24 -2.99
C LEU A 255 3.59 -24.56 -2.76
N ASP A 256 3.72 -25.02 -1.50
CA ASP A 256 4.29 -26.33 -1.17
C ASP A 256 3.28 -27.48 -1.34
N TYR A 257 1.98 -27.19 -1.42
CA TYR A 257 0.97 -28.19 -1.77
C TYR A 257 1.01 -28.49 -3.26
N ASN A 258 0.59 -29.71 -3.65
CA ASN A 258 0.37 -29.96 -5.08
C ASN A 258 -0.74 -29.06 -5.62
N GLU A 259 -0.70 -28.77 -6.93
CA GLU A 259 -1.57 -27.77 -7.56
C GLU A 259 -3.06 -28.03 -7.27
N ARG A 260 -3.49 -29.30 -7.26
CA ARG A 260 -4.89 -29.68 -7.02
C ARG A 260 -5.34 -29.39 -5.59
N GLU A 261 -4.52 -29.74 -4.60
CA GLU A 261 -4.81 -29.48 -3.18
C GLU A 261 -4.79 -27.99 -2.88
N MET A 262 -3.74 -27.30 -3.33
CA MET A 262 -3.61 -25.86 -3.23
C MET A 262 -4.84 -25.14 -3.80
N SER A 263 -5.28 -25.53 -4.99
CA SER A 263 -6.46 -24.96 -5.64
C SER A 263 -7.75 -25.22 -4.86
N ARG A 264 -7.94 -26.42 -4.32
CA ARG A 264 -9.09 -26.74 -3.46
C ARG A 264 -9.10 -25.91 -2.19
N ILE A 265 -7.95 -25.80 -1.52
CA ILE A 265 -7.80 -24.98 -0.31
C ILE A 265 -8.15 -23.53 -0.65
N MET A 266 -7.57 -22.96 -1.70
CA MET A 266 -7.83 -21.56 -2.05
C MET A 266 -9.25 -21.28 -2.49
N ARG A 267 -9.85 -22.14 -3.31
CA ARG A 267 -11.27 -22.01 -3.67
C ARG A 267 -12.16 -22.07 -2.44
N TRP A 268 -11.85 -22.94 -1.48
CA TRP A 268 -12.60 -23.03 -0.23
C TRP A 268 -12.48 -21.73 0.58
N VAL A 269 -11.27 -21.22 0.76
CA VAL A 269 -11.01 -19.96 1.49
C VAL A 269 -11.77 -18.80 0.87
N LEU A 270 -11.69 -18.63 -0.46
CA LEU A 270 -12.39 -17.56 -1.17
C LEU A 270 -13.91 -17.68 -1.03
N LEU A 271 -14.47 -18.89 -1.10
CA LEU A 271 -15.91 -19.10 -0.90
C LEU A 271 -16.34 -18.76 0.54
N GLN A 272 -15.50 -19.02 1.56
CA GLN A 272 -15.80 -18.61 2.93
C GLN A 272 -15.76 -17.08 3.07
N GLN A 273 -14.77 -16.42 2.48
CA GLN A 273 -14.66 -14.95 2.51
C GLN A 273 -15.87 -14.27 1.86
N ILE A 274 -16.34 -14.77 0.70
CA ILE A 274 -17.55 -14.26 0.05
C ILE A 274 -18.76 -14.47 0.95
N ALA A 275 -18.95 -15.69 1.49
CA ALA A 275 -20.09 -15.99 2.34
C ALA A 275 -20.12 -15.16 3.64
N GLU A 276 -18.95 -14.79 4.18
CA GLU A 276 -18.85 -13.92 5.34
C GLU A 276 -19.15 -12.46 4.99
N ALA A 277 -18.67 -11.97 3.83
CA ALA A 277 -19.00 -10.64 3.33
C ALA A 277 -20.51 -10.49 3.09
N ASP A 278 -21.14 -11.45 2.41
CA ASP A 278 -22.58 -11.45 2.16
C ASP A 278 -23.40 -11.46 3.47
N ARG A 279 -22.93 -12.18 4.50
CA ARG A 279 -23.56 -12.19 5.84
C ARG A 279 -23.44 -10.84 6.55
N LYS A 280 -22.31 -10.15 6.42
CA LYS A 280 -22.09 -8.81 7.01
C LYS A 280 -22.95 -7.76 6.33
N GLU A 281 -23.05 -7.79 5.00
CA GLU A 281 -23.97 -6.90 4.26
C GLU A 281 -25.43 -7.09 4.70
N LEU A 282 -25.85 -8.34 4.93
CA LEU A 282 -27.19 -8.65 5.44
C LEU A 282 -27.40 -8.23 6.90
N SER A 283 -26.35 -8.17 7.73
CA SER A 283 -26.46 -7.70 9.12
C SER A 283 -26.42 -6.17 9.25
N ASP A 284 -25.70 -5.52 8.34
CA ASP A 284 -25.49 -4.07 8.34
C ASP A 284 -26.59 -3.32 7.56
N GLY A 285 -27.30 -4.02 6.68
CA GLY A 285 -28.52 -3.56 5.99
C GLY A 285 -29.73 -3.48 6.93
N LYS A 286 -29.70 -2.49 7.83
CA LYS A 286 -30.90 -1.74 8.21
C LYS A 286 -31.25 -0.72 7.14
#